data_AF-A0A6N2E4S9-F1
#
_entry.id   AF-A0A6N2E4S9-F1
#
_cell.length_a   1.000
_cell.length_b   1.000
_cell.length_c   1.000
_cell.angle_alpha   90.00
_cell.angle_beta   90.00
_cell.angle_gamma   90.00
#
_symmetry.space_group_name_H-M   'P 1'
#
loop_
_entity.id
_entity.type
_entity.pdbx_description
1 polymer ?
#
loop_
_entity_poly.entity_id
_entity_poly.type
_entity_poly.pdbx_seq_one_letter_code
_entity_poly.pdbx_strand_id
1 'polypeptide(L)'
;MSNTERVFFPGCSLSSYNPVAVQKTLLHLQERMPGTGALLTCCGKPTKALGQADKFNKRYTSVTTQIESLGAKEVIVACQSCYLTFNECSPNLNTRSLWTILPEIGLPDEAVGIGKGSDLRFTIHDSCSTRHEYEIHEGIRWIMDQLGYSYEEPPHTKKDSMCCGFGGMVLLANPDLSKRIMSNRTAEVKTDHMVTYCAACRMSMVMGGKQSLHILDLVFGGPWNTDSVFPGAGSTIDAWKNRRKAKKAIERALA
;
A
#
# COMPACT_ATOMS: atom_id res chain seq x y z
N MET A 1 -25.62 -4.72 -13.37
CA MET A 1 -24.51 -4.11 -12.60
C MET A 1 -24.97 -4.04 -11.17
N SER A 2 -24.32 -4.78 -10.28
CA SER A 2 -24.59 -4.73 -8.84
C SER A 2 -24.50 -3.28 -8.35
N ASN A 3 -25.39 -2.88 -7.46
CA ASN A 3 -25.37 -1.57 -6.80
C ASN A 3 -24.02 -1.41 -6.09
N THR A 4 -23.07 -0.72 -6.72
CA THR A 4 -21.70 -0.58 -6.18
C THR A 4 -21.75 0.46 -5.08
N GLU A 5 -21.63 0.02 -3.83
CA GLU A 5 -21.71 0.90 -2.66
C GLU A 5 -20.36 1.55 -2.37
N ARG A 6 -19.28 0.81 -2.63
CA ARG A 6 -17.91 1.21 -2.34
C ARG A 6 -16.96 0.73 -3.43
N VAL A 7 -15.83 1.40 -3.57
CA VAL A 7 -14.81 1.05 -4.55
C VAL A 7 -13.45 0.86 -3.89
N PHE A 8 -12.84 -0.29 -4.16
CA PHE A 8 -11.45 -0.55 -3.80
C PHE A 8 -10.50 0.14 -4.79
N PHE A 9 -9.67 1.02 -4.28
CA PHE A 9 -8.65 1.75 -5.01
C PHE A 9 -7.25 1.26 -4.56
N PRO A 10 -6.68 0.24 -5.22
CA PRO A 10 -5.41 -0.36 -4.79
C PRO A 10 -4.20 0.57 -4.93
N GLY A 11 -4.33 1.62 -5.75
CA GLY A 11 -3.23 2.49 -6.12
C GLY A 11 -2.30 1.88 -7.17
N CYS A 12 -1.53 2.75 -7.83
CA CYS A 12 -0.71 2.36 -8.96
C CYS A 12 0.55 1.60 -8.55
N SER A 13 1.20 1.96 -7.44
CA SER A 13 2.46 1.33 -7.00
C SER A 13 2.25 -0.10 -6.51
N LEU A 14 1.24 -0.36 -5.68
CA LEU A 14 0.91 -1.72 -5.24
C LEU A 14 0.58 -2.63 -6.43
N SER A 15 -0.22 -2.13 -7.38
CA SER A 15 -0.56 -2.85 -8.61
C SER A 15 0.65 -3.10 -9.53
N SER A 16 1.71 -2.30 -9.41
CA SER A 16 2.98 -2.52 -10.12
C SER A 16 3.84 -3.59 -9.46
N TYR A 17 3.68 -3.73 -8.15
CA TYR A 17 4.50 -4.60 -7.33
C TYR A 17 3.89 -5.99 -7.23
N ASN A 18 2.67 -6.10 -6.69
CA ASN A 18 2.03 -7.37 -6.40
C ASN A 18 0.57 -7.40 -6.91
N PRO A 19 0.33 -7.81 -8.17
CA PRO A 19 -1.01 -7.90 -8.73
C PRO A 19 -1.86 -9.01 -8.09
N VAL A 20 -1.23 -10.04 -7.51
CA VAL A 20 -1.93 -11.14 -6.83
C VAL A 20 -2.54 -10.63 -5.52
N ALA A 21 -1.77 -9.87 -4.73
CA ALA A 21 -2.27 -9.23 -3.52
C ALA A 21 -3.43 -8.27 -3.82
N VAL A 22 -3.37 -7.50 -4.92
CA VAL A 22 -4.49 -6.63 -5.34
C VAL A 22 -5.76 -7.45 -5.60
N GLN A 23 -5.65 -8.56 -6.33
CA GLN A 23 -6.80 -9.43 -6.61
C GLN A 23 -7.36 -10.05 -5.33
N LYS A 24 -6.52 -10.68 -4.50
CA LYS A 24 -6.96 -11.33 -3.27
C LYS A 24 -7.56 -10.32 -2.28
N THR A 25 -7.03 -9.10 -2.21
CA THR A 25 -7.63 -8.03 -1.40
C THR A 25 -9.04 -7.69 -1.90
N LEU A 26 -9.23 -7.54 -3.22
CA LEU A 26 -10.55 -7.26 -3.78
C LEU A 26 -11.54 -8.38 -3.46
N LEU A 27 -11.14 -9.64 -3.65
CA LEU A 27 -11.99 -10.79 -3.36
C LEU A 27 -12.40 -10.84 -1.88
N HIS A 28 -11.45 -10.64 -0.96
CA HIS A 28 -11.73 -10.56 0.48
C HIS A 28 -12.70 -9.43 0.83
N LEU A 29 -12.50 -8.25 0.23
CA LEU A 29 -13.42 -7.12 0.42
C LEU A 29 -14.81 -7.42 -0.16
N GLN A 30 -14.91 -8.10 -1.30
CA GLN A 30 -16.19 -8.48 -1.89
C GLN A 30 -16.94 -9.51 -1.05
N GLU A 31 -16.22 -10.47 -0.48
CA GLU A 31 -16.76 -11.48 0.42
C GLU A 31 -17.29 -10.86 1.72
N ARG A 32 -16.47 -10.04 2.39
CA ARG A 32 -16.83 -9.45 3.69
C ARG A 32 -17.70 -8.20 3.59
N MET A 33 -17.63 -7.49 2.46
CA MET A 33 -18.37 -6.25 2.21
C MET A 33 -19.02 -6.30 0.81
N PRO A 34 -20.15 -7.03 0.64
CA PRO A 34 -20.87 -7.10 -0.62
C PRO A 34 -21.17 -5.72 -1.23
N GLY A 35 -21.12 -5.62 -2.56
CA GLY A 35 -21.23 -4.33 -3.26
C GLY A 35 -19.91 -3.58 -3.41
N THR A 36 -18.77 -4.23 -3.12
CA THR A 36 -17.43 -3.67 -3.38
C THR A 36 -17.03 -3.84 -4.85
N GLY A 37 -16.89 -2.72 -5.55
CA GLY A 37 -16.24 -2.65 -6.86
C GLY A 37 -14.73 -2.35 -6.74
N ALA A 38 -14.06 -2.11 -7.86
CA ALA A 38 -12.67 -1.65 -7.85
C ALA A 38 -12.37 -0.68 -8.99
N LEU A 39 -11.43 0.24 -8.73
CA LEU A 39 -10.96 1.23 -9.70
C LEU A 39 -9.44 1.31 -9.69
N LEU A 40 -8.80 0.74 -10.72
CA LEU A 40 -7.35 0.83 -10.91
C LEU A 40 -6.99 2.02 -11.82
N THR A 41 -6.63 3.13 -11.20
CA THR A 41 -6.06 4.31 -11.87
C THR A 41 -5.05 5.00 -10.94
N CYS A 42 -4.46 6.12 -11.39
CA CYS A 42 -3.53 6.92 -10.61
C CYS A 42 -4.24 8.15 -10.04
N CYS A 43 -4.14 8.38 -8.73
CA CYS A 43 -4.69 9.56 -8.04
C CYS A 43 -4.03 10.89 -8.45
N GLY A 44 -2.91 10.84 -9.19
CA GLY A 44 -2.20 12.05 -9.63
C GLY A 44 -1.26 12.67 -8.60
N LYS A 45 -0.99 12.01 -7.46
CA LYS A 45 -0.02 12.49 -6.45
C LYS A 45 1.33 12.93 -7.06
N PRO A 46 1.96 12.20 -8.01
CA PRO A 46 3.22 12.65 -8.61
C PRO A 46 3.12 13.99 -9.34
N THR A 47 2.08 14.17 -10.17
CA THR A 47 1.87 15.42 -10.91
C THR A 47 1.54 16.58 -9.96
N LYS A 48 0.78 16.32 -8.88
CA LYS A 48 0.53 17.29 -7.81
C LYS A 48 1.83 17.71 -7.13
N ALA A 49 2.68 16.75 -6.78
CA ALA A 49 3.96 17.01 -6.11
C ALA A 49 4.95 17.80 -6.99
N LEU A 50 4.86 17.67 -8.31
CA LEU A 50 5.68 18.43 -9.28
C LEU A 50 5.11 19.82 -9.61
N GLY A 51 4.01 20.24 -8.98
CA GLY A 51 3.35 21.52 -9.29
C GLY A 51 2.67 21.55 -10.66
N GLN A 52 2.47 20.41 -11.32
CA GLN A 52 1.81 20.32 -12.62
C GLN A 52 0.28 20.35 -12.45
N ALA A 53 -0.26 21.51 -12.02
CA ALA A 53 -1.65 21.68 -11.63
C ALA A 53 -2.65 21.21 -12.70
N ASP A 54 -2.49 21.62 -13.95
CA ASP A 54 -3.42 21.24 -15.04
C ASP A 54 -3.47 19.72 -15.27
N LYS A 55 -2.30 19.08 -15.25
CA LYS A 55 -2.19 17.63 -15.43
C LYS A 55 -2.76 16.88 -14.22
N PHE A 56 -2.55 17.41 -13.01
CA PHE A 56 -3.14 16.87 -11.80
C PHE A 56 -4.66 16.98 -11.85
N ASN A 57 -5.20 18.18 -12.10
CA ASN A 57 -6.63 18.44 -12.16
C ASN A 57 -7.32 17.55 -13.19
N LYS A 58 -6.80 17.51 -14.43
CA LYS A 58 -7.34 16.63 -15.49
C LYS A 58 -7.39 15.16 -15.05
N ARG A 59 -6.33 14.67 -14.40
CA ARG A 59 -6.26 13.29 -13.93
C ARG A 59 -7.22 13.04 -12.77
N TYR A 60 -7.23 13.92 -11.79
CA TYR A 60 -8.04 13.77 -10.58
C TYR A 60 -9.53 13.86 -10.89
N THR A 61 -9.95 14.80 -11.74
CA THR A 61 -11.33 14.87 -12.25
C THR A 61 -11.74 13.57 -12.93
N SER A 62 -10.86 12.98 -13.76
CA SER A 62 -11.15 11.68 -14.36
C SER A 62 -11.32 10.56 -13.33
N VAL A 63 -10.60 10.62 -12.20
CA VAL A 63 -10.77 9.67 -11.09
C VAL A 63 -12.12 9.87 -10.41
N THR A 64 -12.47 11.08 -10.03
CA THR A 64 -13.74 11.36 -9.31
C THR A 64 -14.95 11.05 -10.19
N THR A 65 -14.93 11.43 -11.47
CA THR A 65 -16.01 11.08 -12.41
C THR A 65 -16.19 9.57 -12.56
N GLN A 66 -15.11 8.78 -12.54
CA GLN A 66 -15.22 7.32 -12.58
C GLN A 66 -15.84 6.77 -11.30
N ILE A 67 -15.44 7.27 -10.13
CA ILE A 67 -16.03 6.88 -8.84
C ILE A 67 -17.53 7.20 -8.80
N GLU A 68 -17.90 8.41 -9.23
CA GLU A 68 -19.30 8.85 -9.34
C GLU A 68 -20.10 7.98 -10.33
N SER A 69 -19.53 7.65 -11.48
CA SER A 69 -20.19 6.81 -12.50
C SER A 69 -20.45 5.37 -12.02
N LEU A 70 -19.65 4.88 -11.06
CA LEU A 70 -19.88 3.61 -10.40
C LEU A 70 -20.97 3.69 -9.33
N GLY A 71 -21.38 4.90 -8.91
CA GLY A 71 -22.33 5.11 -7.82
C GLY A 71 -21.74 4.88 -6.42
N ALA A 72 -20.40 4.76 -6.32
CA ALA A 72 -19.73 4.46 -5.06
C ALA A 72 -19.77 5.66 -4.11
N LYS A 73 -20.20 5.41 -2.87
CA LYS A 73 -20.27 6.40 -1.78
C LYS A 73 -19.02 6.39 -0.90
N GLU A 74 -18.25 5.30 -0.97
CA GLU A 74 -17.05 5.07 -0.17
C GLU A 74 -15.89 4.61 -1.07
N VAL A 75 -14.68 5.08 -0.76
CA VAL A 75 -13.45 4.66 -1.41
C VAL A 75 -12.54 4.00 -0.38
N ILE A 76 -12.22 2.73 -0.58
CA ILE A 76 -11.24 2.00 0.23
C ILE A 76 -9.88 2.07 -0.46
N VAL A 77 -8.89 2.68 0.19
CA VAL A 77 -7.55 2.86 -0.39
C VAL A 77 -6.51 1.99 0.32
N ALA A 78 -5.68 1.28 -0.45
CA ALA A 78 -4.50 0.59 0.10
C ALA A 78 -3.24 1.50 0.15
N CYS A 79 -3.24 2.62 -0.58
CA CYS A 79 -2.07 3.48 -0.71
C CYS A 79 -2.23 4.77 0.10
N GLN A 80 -1.23 5.09 0.92
CA GLN A 80 -1.17 6.24 1.84
C GLN A 80 -1.15 7.56 1.09
N SER A 81 -0.44 7.60 -0.05
CA SER A 81 -0.48 8.76 -0.94
C SER A 81 -1.85 8.95 -1.60
N CYS A 82 -2.59 7.86 -1.87
CA CYS A 82 -3.95 7.97 -2.38
C CYS A 82 -4.88 8.48 -1.28
N TYR A 83 -4.81 7.91 -0.07
CA TYR A 83 -5.55 8.37 1.11
C TYR A 83 -5.40 9.87 1.34
N LEU A 84 -4.15 10.36 1.43
CA LEU A 84 -3.86 11.79 1.58
C LEU A 84 -4.44 12.62 0.43
N THR A 85 -4.28 12.17 -0.83
CA THR A 85 -4.78 12.92 -1.99
C THR A 85 -6.31 13.04 -1.98
N PHE A 86 -7.02 11.97 -1.66
CA PHE A 86 -8.48 11.98 -1.60
C PHE A 86 -8.99 12.86 -0.46
N ASN A 87 -8.42 12.75 0.74
CA ASN A 87 -8.83 13.59 1.87
C ASN A 87 -8.57 15.08 1.63
N GLU A 88 -7.47 15.43 0.95
CA GLU A 88 -7.17 16.82 0.60
C GLU A 88 -8.05 17.38 -0.54
N CYS A 89 -8.42 16.54 -1.52
CA CYS A 89 -9.03 17.01 -2.76
C CYS A 89 -10.51 16.64 -2.92
N SER A 90 -11.04 15.76 -2.08
CA SER A 90 -12.44 15.36 -2.03
C SER A 90 -12.85 15.07 -0.57
N PRO A 91 -12.83 16.07 0.32
CA PRO A 91 -13.10 15.87 1.75
C PRO A 91 -14.51 15.34 2.05
N ASN A 92 -15.46 15.52 1.12
CA ASN A 92 -16.82 15.01 1.24
C ASN A 92 -16.96 13.54 0.79
N LEU A 93 -15.93 12.97 0.16
CA LEU A 93 -15.91 11.57 -0.25
C LEU A 93 -15.45 10.73 0.93
N ASN A 94 -16.28 9.79 1.38
CA ASN A 94 -15.91 8.89 2.47
C ASN A 94 -14.73 8.00 2.04
N THR A 95 -13.52 8.40 2.43
CA THR A 95 -12.28 7.72 2.07
C THR A 95 -11.75 7.00 3.30
N ARG A 96 -11.61 5.68 3.21
CA ARG A 96 -11.13 4.84 4.32
C ARG A 96 -9.90 4.06 3.92
N SER A 97 -8.99 3.90 4.86
CA SER A 97 -7.80 3.11 4.63
C SER A 97 -8.11 1.62 4.74
N LEU A 98 -7.58 0.80 3.83
CA LEU A 98 -7.64 -0.65 3.95
C LEU A 98 -7.14 -1.14 5.32
N TRP A 99 -6.17 -0.42 5.89
CA TRP A 99 -5.51 -0.78 7.15
C TRP A 99 -6.41 -0.57 8.38
N THR A 100 -7.44 0.28 8.29
CA THR A 100 -8.46 0.41 9.32
C THR A 100 -9.65 -0.50 9.06
N ILE A 101 -9.93 -0.83 7.80
CA ILE A 101 -10.99 -1.77 7.40
C ILE A 101 -10.68 -3.20 7.85
N LEU A 102 -9.45 -3.69 7.63
CA LEU A 102 -9.11 -5.09 7.94
C LEU A 102 -9.33 -5.47 9.43
N PRO A 103 -9.01 -4.61 10.42
CA PRO A 103 -9.43 -4.84 11.81
C PRO A 103 -10.94 -5.00 12.02
N GLU A 104 -11.77 -4.31 11.24
CA GLU A 104 -13.24 -4.38 11.37
C GLU A 104 -13.83 -5.63 10.74
N ILE A 105 -13.33 -6.02 9.56
CA ILE A 105 -13.87 -7.13 8.79
C ILE A 105 -13.10 -8.45 8.99
N GLY A 106 -11.97 -8.42 9.69
CA GLY A 106 -11.08 -9.57 9.83
C GLY A 106 -10.12 -9.75 8.65
N LEU A 107 -9.09 -10.57 8.87
CA LEU A 107 -8.24 -11.12 7.80
C LEU A 107 -8.91 -12.33 7.13
N PRO A 108 -8.43 -12.76 5.95
CA PRO A 108 -8.74 -14.10 5.44
C PRO A 108 -8.34 -15.17 6.47
N ASP A 109 -9.16 -16.21 6.62
CA ASP A 109 -8.96 -17.22 7.67
C ASP A 109 -7.60 -17.93 7.54
N GLU A 110 -7.14 -18.16 6.31
CA GLU A 110 -5.84 -18.78 6.03
C GLU A 110 -4.64 -17.89 6.39
N ALA A 111 -4.85 -16.58 6.57
CA ALA A 111 -3.79 -15.66 6.95
C ALA A 111 -3.57 -15.64 8.48
N VAL A 112 -4.59 -15.97 9.27
CA VAL A 112 -4.52 -15.90 10.74
C VAL A 112 -3.51 -16.92 11.26
N GLY A 113 -2.46 -16.43 11.93
CA GLY A 113 -1.38 -17.25 12.45
C GLY A 113 -0.44 -17.82 11.40
N ILE A 114 -0.49 -17.37 10.14
CA ILE A 114 0.37 -17.88 9.05
C ILE A 114 1.87 -17.70 9.32
N GLY A 115 2.23 -16.71 10.15
CA GLY A 115 3.60 -16.43 10.59
C GLY A 115 4.01 -17.12 11.89
N LYS A 116 3.12 -17.90 12.53
CA LYS A 116 3.46 -18.61 13.77
C LYS A 116 4.59 -19.60 13.52
N GLY A 117 5.66 -19.47 14.30
CA GLY A 117 6.86 -20.29 14.17
C GLY A 117 7.86 -19.78 13.11
N SER A 118 7.60 -18.64 12.48
CA SER A 118 8.60 -17.94 11.67
C SER A 118 9.79 -17.53 12.54
N ASP A 119 10.99 -17.71 12.01
CA ASP A 119 12.25 -17.27 12.59
C ASP A 119 12.58 -15.80 12.25
N LEU A 120 11.71 -15.12 11.48
CA LEU A 120 11.87 -13.72 11.13
C LEU A 120 11.42 -12.80 12.26
N ARG A 121 12.22 -11.76 12.47
CA ARG A 121 11.85 -10.56 13.22
C ARG A 121 11.88 -9.36 12.30
N PHE A 122 10.71 -8.74 12.11
CA PHE A 122 10.55 -7.59 11.22
C PHE A 122 10.69 -6.26 11.96
N THR A 123 11.08 -5.21 11.24
CA THR A 123 10.85 -3.83 11.66
C THR A 123 9.76 -3.19 10.80
N ILE A 124 8.79 -2.54 11.43
CA ILE A 124 7.73 -1.83 10.71
C ILE A 124 8.23 -0.44 10.28
N HIS A 125 7.98 -0.06 9.02
CA HIS A 125 8.14 1.31 8.57
C HIS A 125 6.78 1.95 8.28
N ASP A 126 6.40 2.89 9.13
CA ASP A 126 5.22 3.71 8.95
C ASP A 126 5.41 4.77 7.87
N SER A 127 4.39 4.98 7.03
CA SER A 127 4.47 5.94 5.94
C SER A 127 4.33 7.37 6.44
N CYS A 128 5.25 8.24 6.04
CA CYS A 128 5.16 9.68 6.33
C CYS A 128 3.88 10.35 5.80
N SER A 129 3.22 9.78 4.77
CA SER A 129 1.97 10.31 4.20
C SER A 129 0.75 10.12 5.11
N THR A 130 0.82 9.19 6.07
CA THR A 130 -0.24 8.90 7.04
C THR A 130 0.29 8.97 8.47
N ARG A 131 1.38 9.71 8.72
CA ARG A 131 2.04 9.75 10.05
C ARG A 131 1.14 10.29 11.17
N HIS A 132 0.09 11.03 10.82
CA HIS A 132 -0.87 11.56 11.79
C HIS A 132 -2.13 10.70 11.92
N GLU A 133 -2.22 9.61 11.16
CA GLU A 133 -3.36 8.69 11.15
C GLU A 133 -3.08 7.53 12.11
N TYR A 134 -3.33 7.77 13.41
CA TYR A 134 -3.05 6.78 14.45
C TYR A 134 -3.75 5.44 14.21
N GLU A 135 -5.00 5.45 13.78
CA GLU A 135 -5.77 4.23 13.51
C GLU A 135 -5.16 3.37 12.40
N ILE A 136 -4.54 3.99 11.39
CA ILE A 136 -3.82 3.26 10.34
C ILE A 136 -2.61 2.53 10.95
N HIS A 137 -1.87 3.18 11.84
CA HIS A 137 -0.71 2.58 12.49
C HIS A 137 -1.10 1.38 13.37
N GLU A 138 -2.14 1.53 14.17
CA GLU A 138 -2.66 0.46 15.01
C GLU A 138 -3.20 -0.70 14.17
N GLY A 139 -3.89 -0.40 13.06
CA GLY A 139 -4.34 -1.41 12.11
C GLY A 139 -3.21 -2.27 11.55
N ILE A 140 -2.06 -1.67 11.22
CA ILE A 140 -0.89 -2.44 10.74
C ILE A 140 -0.34 -3.37 11.83
N ARG A 141 -0.28 -2.92 13.07
CA ARG A 141 0.20 -3.73 14.20
C ARG A 141 -0.77 -4.86 14.53
N TRP A 142 -2.06 -4.56 14.52
CA TRP A 142 -3.11 -5.56 14.62
C TRP A 142 -2.97 -6.63 13.53
N ILE A 143 -2.72 -6.25 12.27
CA ILE A 143 -2.46 -7.23 11.20
C ILE A 143 -1.24 -8.08 11.53
N MET A 144 -0.12 -7.48 11.94
CA MET A 144 1.10 -8.23 12.30
C MET A 144 0.84 -9.24 13.42
N ASP A 145 0.09 -8.85 14.45
CA ASP A 145 -0.29 -9.71 15.58
C ASP A 145 -1.21 -10.85 15.14
N GLN A 146 -2.21 -10.57 14.30
CA GLN A 146 -3.11 -11.60 13.76
C GLN A 146 -2.37 -12.62 12.88
N LEU A 147 -1.40 -12.17 12.09
CA LEU A 147 -0.55 -13.04 11.29
C LEU A 147 0.40 -13.87 12.18
N GLY A 148 0.74 -13.38 13.37
CA GLY A 148 1.63 -14.07 14.32
C GLY A 148 3.12 -13.89 14.04
N TYR A 149 3.52 -12.84 13.31
CA TYR A 149 4.93 -12.52 13.07
C TYR A 149 5.52 -11.68 14.19
N SER A 150 6.77 -11.95 14.56
CA SER A 150 7.48 -11.10 15.52
C SER A 150 7.95 -9.80 14.85
N TYR A 151 7.83 -8.68 15.57
CA TYR A 151 8.33 -7.40 15.09
C TYR A 151 8.91 -6.54 16.21
N GLU A 152 9.68 -5.54 15.81
CA GLU A 152 10.20 -4.47 16.66
C GLU A 152 9.93 -3.09 16.04
N GLU A 153 9.89 -2.07 16.88
CA GLU A 153 9.70 -0.69 16.46
C GLU A 153 11.05 -0.02 16.20
N PRO A 154 11.22 0.71 15.08
CA PRO A 154 12.40 1.53 14.86
C PRO A 154 12.36 2.78 15.77
N PRO A 155 13.51 3.46 15.98
CA PRO A 155 13.57 4.70 16.75
C PRO A 155 12.57 5.76 16.29
N HIS A 156 12.41 5.90 14.97
CA HIS A 156 11.45 6.81 14.36
C HIS A 156 10.30 6.01 13.73
N THR A 157 9.14 6.03 14.38
CA THR A 157 7.94 5.26 14.02
C THR A 157 6.66 6.08 14.25
N LYS A 158 5.52 5.64 13.74
CA LYS A 158 4.22 6.31 13.86
C LYS A 158 4.29 7.81 13.49
N LYS A 159 3.91 8.70 14.41
CA LYS A 159 3.94 10.17 14.23
C LYS A 159 5.33 10.74 13.96
N ASP A 160 6.36 10.03 14.44
CA ASP A 160 7.76 10.43 14.32
C ASP A 160 8.44 9.73 13.12
N SER A 161 7.68 9.03 12.28
CA SER A 161 8.25 8.30 11.14
C SER A 161 8.94 9.21 10.13
N MET A 162 10.16 8.83 9.77
CA MET A 162 10.96 9.53 8.77
C MET A 162 10.53 9.21 7.34
N CYS A 163 10.89 10.11 6.41
CA CYS A 163 10.72 9.87 4.99
C CYS A 163 11.56 8.67 4.51
N CYS A 164 10.99 7.84 3.64
CA CYS A 164 11.70 6.72 2.99
C CYS A 164 12.57 7.14 1.79
N GLY A 165 12.56 8.42 1.41
CA GLY A 165 13.30 8.93 0.26
C GLY A 165 12.63 8.72 -1.11
N PHE A 166 11.46 8.07 -1.20
CA PHE A 166 10.73 7.95 -2.47
C PHE A 166 9.78 9.13 -2.75
N GLY A 167 9.16 9.65 -1.69
CA GLY A 167 8.09 10.65 -1.77
C GLY A 167 8.54 11.99 -2.35
N GLY A 168 7.57 12.85 -2.69
CA GLY A 168 7.85 14.20 -3.20
C GLY A 168 8.60 14.25 -4.54
N MET A 169 8.72 13.11 -5.24
CA MET A 169 9.48 12.96 -6.48
C MET A 169 10.99 13.22 -6.33
N VAL A 170 11.51 13.21 -5.10
CA VAL A 170 12.94 13.45 -4.84
C VAL A 170 13.82 12.41 -5.52
N LEU A 171 13.38 11.16 -5.64
CA LEU A 171 14.15 10.12 -6.35
C LEU A 171 14.44 10.48 -7.81
N LEU A 172 13.52 11.20 -8.47
CA LEU A 172 13.73 11.63 -9.86
C LEU A 172 14.43 12.99 -9.94
N ALA A 173 14.12 13.91 -9.02
CA ALA A 173 14.66 15.27 -9.06
C ALA A 173 16.08 15.37 -8.48
N ASN A 174 16.40 14.58 -7.46
CA ASN A 174 17.70 14.52 -6.79
C ASN A 174 17.99 13.09 -6.27
N PRO A 175 18.44 12.19 -7.15
CA PRO A 175 18.67 10.79 -6.82
C PRO A 175 19.68 10.58 -5.68
N ASP A 176 20.72 11.42 -5.58
CA ASP A 176 21.75 11.29 -4.55
C ASP A 176 21.22 11.64 -3.16
N LEU A 177 20.38 12.67 -3.06
CA LEU A 177 19.66 12.96 -1.82
C LEU A 177 18.71 11.81 -1.46
N SER A 178 17.94 11.30 -2.43
CA SER A 178 17.01 10.18 -2.21
C SER A 178 17.72 8.95 -1.67
N LYS A 179 18.85 8.56 -2.27
CA LYS A 179 19.69 7.43 -1.81
C LYS A 179 20.25 7.65 -0.40
N ARG A 180 20.70 8.87 -0.07
CA ARG A 180 21.14 9.20 1.30
C ARG A 180 20.01 9.06 2.31
N ILE A 181 18.79 9.52 1.98
CA ILE A 181 17.62 9.36 2.85
C ILE A 181 17.27 7.87 3.03
N MET A 182 17.29 7.08 1.95
CA MET A 182 17.06 5.63 2.02
C MET A 182 18.08 4.96 2.93
N SER A 183 19.37 5.24 2.75
CA SER A 183 20.47 4.69 3.57
C SER A 183 20.34 5.08 5.04
N ASN A 184 20.07 6.36 5.32
CA ASN A 184 19.86 6.83 6.70
C ASN A 184 18.67 6.11 7.34
N ARG A 185 17.57 5.91 6.59
CA ARG A 185 16.40 5.24 7.13
C ARG A 185 16.65 3.75 7.39
N THR A 186 17.36 3.05 6.50
CA THR A 186 17.65 1.63 6.69
C THR A 186 18.77 1.37 7.71
N ALA A 187 19.64 2.34 7.96
CA ALA A 187 20.68 2.25 8.99
C ALA A 187 20.14 2.32 10.43
N GLU A 188 18.92 2.85 10.64
CA GLU A 188 18.29 2.90 11.97
C GLU A 188 17.79 1.55 12.47
N VAL A 189 17.63 0.57 11.57
CA VAL A 189 17.01 -0.71 11.91
C VAL A 189 18.07 -1.80 12.06
N LYS A 190 17.90 -2.64 13.09
CA LYS A 190 18.88 -3.67 13.44
C LYS A 190 18.74 -4.92 12.57
N THR A 191 17.50 -5.31 12.27
CA THR A 191 17.18 -6.43 11.38
C THR A 191 17.29 -6.02 9.91
N ASP A 192 17.51 -7.00 9.04
CA ASP A 192 17.43 -6.80 7.59
C ASP A 192 16.01 -6.90 7.05
N HIS A 193 15.09 -7.44 7.85
CA HIS A 193 13.72 -7.71 7.45
C HIS A 193 12.81 -6.55 7.83
N MET A 194 12.18 -5.92 6.82
CA MET A 194 11.30 -4.77 7.06
C MET A 194 9.92 -4.99 6.46
N VAL A 195 8.89 -4.54 7.17
CA VAL A 195 7.52 -4.53 6.66
C VAL A 195 7.07 -3.10 6.45
N THR A 196 6.46 -2.86 5.29
CA THR A 196 5.83 -1.57 4.97
C THR A 196 4.43 -1.83 4.47
N TYR A 197 3.57 -0.83 4.49
CA TYR A 197 2.23 -0.90 3.90
C TYR A 197 2.06 0.12 2.77
N CYS A 198 3.18 0.70 2.33
CA CYS A 198 3.30 1.56 1.15
C CYS A 198 4.27 0.91 0.16
N ALA A 199 3.79 0.50 -1.02
CA ALA A 199 4.65 -0.14 -2.03
C ALA A 199 5.86 0.73 -2.47
N ALA A 200 5.75 2.05 -2.40
CA ALA A 200 6.88 2.95 -2.67
C ALA A 200 7.91 2.94 -1.52
N CYS A 201 7.45 2.93 -0.25
CA CYS A 201 8.36 2.76 0.88
C CYS A 201 9.06 1.40 0.84
N ARG A 202 8.33 0.34 0.47
CA ARG A 202 8.89 -1.00 0.26
C ARG A 202 10.06 -0.96 -0.73
N MET A 203 9.86 -0.32 -1.88
CA MET A 203 10.92 -0.14 -2.88
C MET A 203 12.11 0.63 -2.31
N SER A 204 11.87 1.71 -1.57
CA SER A 204 12.93 2.45 -0.87
C SER A 204 13.74 1.59 0.10
N MET A 205 13.08 0.76 0.92
CA MET A 205 13.79 -0.09 1.88
C MET A 205 14.67 -1.11 1.16
N VAL A 206 14.18 -1.69 0.05
CA VAL A 206 14.99 -2.59 -0.80
C VAL A 206 16.17 -1.86 -1.43
N MET A 207 15.96 -0.65 -1.95
CA MET A 207 17.05 0.17 -2.50
C MET A 207 18.07 0.60 -1.44
N GLY A 208 17.64 0.73 -0.19
CA GLY A 208 18.49 0.96 0.98
C GLY A 208 19.15 -0.31 1.54
N GLY A 209 19.04 -1.45 0.85
CA GLY A 209 19.75 -2.70 1.19
C GLY A 209 18.99 -3.66 2.10
N LYS A 210 17.71 -3.43 2.40
CA LYS A 210 16.92 -4.27 3.30
C LYS A 210 16.04 -5.27 2.56
N GLN A 211 15.79 -6.42 3.16
CA GLN A 211 14.80 -7.40 2.70
C GLN A 211 13.41 -6.95 3.13
N SER A 212 12.76 -6.15 2.28
CA SER A 212 11.48 -5.54 2.63
C SER A 212 10.28 -6.19 1.94
N LEU A 213 9.22 -6.41 2.71
CA LEU A 213 7.91 -6.87 2.24
C LEU A 213 6.87 -5.77 2.38
N HIS A 214 5.87 -5.83 1.52
CA HIS A 214 4.61 -5.15 1.74
C HIS A 214 3.77 -6.00 2.71
N ILE A 215 2.97 -5.37 3.57
CA ILE A 215 2.12 -6.09 4.55
C ILE A 215 1.21 -7.12 3.87
N LEU A 216 0.74 -6.82 2.65
CA LEU A 216 -0.08 -7.76 1.87
C LEU A 216 0.70 -8.97 1.33
N ASP A 217 2.03 -8.92 1.26
CA ASP A 217 2.83 -10.13 0.98
C ASP A 217 2.77 -11.08 2.18
N LEU A 218 2.72 -10.55 3.40
CA LEU A 218 2.55 -11.36 4.61
C LEU A 218 1.14 -11.91 4.73
N VAL A 219 0.12 -11.13 4.34
CA VAL A 219 -1.28 -11.57 4.37
C VAL A 219 -1.57 -12.65 3.32
N PHE A 220 -1.03 -12.51 2.10
CA PHE A 220 -1.46 -13.33 0.95
C PHE A 220 -0.38 -14.20 0.31
N GLY A 221 0.87 -14.07 0.74
CA GLY A 221 2.05 -14.69 0.12
C GLY A 221 2.51 -16.01 0.74
N GLY A 222 1.90 -16.44 1.85
CA GLY A 222 2.31 -17.66 2.56
C GLY A 222 3.14 -17.38 3.83
N PRO A 223 3.60 -18.43 4.53
CA PRO A 223 4.54 -18.29 5.63
C PRO A 223 5.89 -17.79 5.11
N TRP A 224 6.42 -16.74 5.71
CA TRP A 224 7.74 -16.18 5.44
C TRP A 224 8.71 -16.58 6.54
N ASN A 225 9.90 -17.01 6.15
CA ASN A 225 11.00 -17.43 7.03
C ASN A 225 12.36 -17.02 6.41
N THR A 226 13.49 -17.31 7.06
CA THR A 226 14.83 -16.98 6.53
C THR A 226 15.17 -17.67 5.21
N ASP A 227 14.57 -18.83 4.90
CA ASP A 227 14.75 -19.54 3.63
C ASP A 227 13.92 -18.93 2.48
N SER A 228 13.02 -17.99 2.79
CA SER A 228 12.13 -17.38 1.80
C SER A 228 12.88 -16.44 0.85
N VAL A 229 12.48 -16.45 -0.42
CA VAL A 229 13.03 -15.53 -1.42
C VAL A 229 12.31 -14.19 -1.34
N PHE A 230 12.99 -13.18 -0.81
CA PHE A 230 12.45 -11.83 -0.74
C PHE A 230 12.44 -11.15 -2.12
N PRO A 231 11.35 -10.43 -2.46
CA PRO A 231 11.27 -9.77 -3.76
C PRO A 231 12.35 -8.69 -3.92
N GLY A 232 12.84 -8.48 -5.14
CA GLY A 232 13.74 -7.35 -5.46
C GLY A 232 12.96 -6.05 -5.74
N ALA A 233 13.67 -4.98 -6.12
CA ALA A 233 13.04 -3.72 -6.53
C ALA A 233 12.23 -3.85 -7.85
N GLY A 234 12.55 -4.87 -8.66
CA GLY A 234 11.93 -5.12 -9.97
C GLY A 234 12.38 -4.12 -11.04
N SER A 235 12.05 -4.41 -12.30
CA SER A 235 12.30 -3.48 -13.41
C SER A 235 11.06 -2.68 -13.77
N THR A 236 11.23 -1.58 -14.51
CA THR A 236 10.11 -0.82 -15.10
C THR A 236 9.23 -1.71 -15.98
N ILE A 237 9.81 -2.65 -16.72
CA ILE A 237 9.06 -3.57 -17.58
C ILE A 237 8.17 -4.49 -16.73
N ASP A 238 8.70 -5.01 -15.62
CA ASP A 238 7.93 -5.86 -14.71
C ASP A 238 6.80 -5.08 -14.06
N ALA A 239 7.05 -3.85 -13.64
CA ALA A 239 6.03 -2.96 -13.10
C ALA A 239 4.85 -2.77 -14.07
N TRP A 240 5.12 -2.59 -15.37
CA TRP A 240 4.09 -2.44 -16.39
C TRP A 240 3.34 -3.75 -16.66
N LYS A 241 4.05 -4.87 -16.73
CA LYS A 241 3.44 -6.21 -16.84
C LYS A 241 2.52 -6.48 -15.66
N ASN A 242 2.96 -6.17 -14.45
CA ASN A 242 2.19 -6.34 -13.23
C ASN A 242 0.95 -5.46 -13.19
N ARG A 243 1.04 -4.16 -13.57
CA ARG A 243 -0.15 -3.31 -13.70
C ARG A 243 -1.19 -3.90 -14.67
N ARG A 244 -0.75 -4.44 -15.80
CA ARG A 244 -1.64 -5.11 -16.76
C ARG A 244 -2.29 -6.36 -16.15
N LYS A 245 -1.52 -7.15 -15.40
CA LYS A 245 -2.05 -8.32 -14.66
C LYS A 245 -3.08 -7.90 -13.62
N ALA A 246 -2.79 -6.88 -12.80
CA ALA A 246 -3.71 -6.33 -11.80
C ALA A 246 -5.02 -5.86 -12.45
N LYS A 247 -4.94 -5.12 -13.57
CA LYS A 247 -6.11 -4.67 -14.31
C LYS A 247 -6.98 -5.85 -14.78
N LYS A 248 -6.38 -6.85 -15.43
CA LYS A 248 -7.10 -8.05 -15.87
C LYS A 248 -7.70 -8.85 -14.71
N ALA A 249 -7.00 -8.91 -13.58
CA ALA A 249 -7.46 -9.61 -12.40
C ALA A 249 -8.68 -8.92 -11.77
N ILE A 250 -8.67 -7.58 -11.71
CA ILE A 250 -9.83 -6.78 -11.29
C ILE A 250 -10.99 -6.98 -12.26
N GLU A 251 -10.76 -6.88 -13.57
CA GLU A 251 -11.82 -7.08 -14.57
C GLU A 251 -12.49 -8.46 -14.43
N ARG A 252 -11.72 -9.51 -14.14
CA ARG A 252 -12.26 -10.87 -13.89
C ARG A 252 -13.02 -10.99 -12.59
N ALA A 253 -12.61 -10.28 -11.54
CA ALA A 253 -13.30 -10.31 -10.23
C ALA A 253 -14.59 -9.48 -10.22
N LEU A 254 -14.77 -8.59 -11.21
CA LEU A 254 -15.97 -7.76 -11.37
C LEU A 254 -16.93 -8.29 -12.46
N ALA A 255 -16.53 -9.33 -13.19
CA ALA A 255 -17.35 -9.97 -14.22
C ALA A 255 -18.28 -11.02 -13.59
#